data_AF-A0A3M2EVL8-F1
#
_entry.id   AF-A0A3M2EVL8-F1
#
_cell.length_a   1.000
_cell.length_b   1.000
_cell.length_c   1.000
_cell.angle_alpha   90.00
_cell.angle_beta   90.00
_cell.angle_gamma   90.00
#
_symmetry.space_group_name_H-M   'P 1'
#
loop_
_entity.id
_entity.type
_entity.pdbx_description
1 polymer ?
#
loop_
_entity_poly.entity_id
_entity_poly.type
_entity_poly.pdbx_seq_one_letter_code
_entity_poly.pdbx_strand_id
1 'polypeptide(L)'
;MSLSEKIRVFLRLHAVQFLWNFKGMQNVGFYYAILPALRRIYAGDSQGLEQAQRRHFGFFNTHPYFAPICVGVSIKLEEDLRAGKGKPEMIPVLKNRMSGPLAAVGDAFFWETVRPTVGALAALSVYALGLSSASTIRLLLLLWILYVLPVEWLRWQGLSWGYLHGFDVVKVLKERGFQKRMKRLRTLGMFLLGGVTVGFVMLYDDRIFLWCCRAGIAGLLVLLTLRKVSPTFQLYILILVALLVSYLGTMAGLV
;
A
#
# COMPACT_ATOMS: atom_id res chain seq x y z
N MET A 1 -25.69 -0.98 9.74
CA MET A 1 -25.05 0.28 9.28
C MET A 1 -25.86 0.88 8.14
N SER A 2 -26.30 2.14 8.26
CA SER A 2 -27.01 2.85 7.19
C SER A 2 -26.04 3.33 6.09
N LEU A 3 -26.56 3.61 4.89
CA LEU A 3 -25.74 4.10 3.78
C LEU A 3 -25.03 5.42 4.11
N SER A 4 -25.75 6.38 4.71
CA SER A 4 -25.18 7.68 5.09
C SER A 4 -24.04 7.55 6.12
N GLU A 5 -24.17 6.62 7.07
CA GLU A 5 -23.09 6.31 8.00
C GLU A 5 -21.89 5.68 7.27
N LYS A 6 -22.16 4.70 6.41
CA LYS A 6 -21.12 4.04 5.62
C LYS A 6 -20.31 5.05 4.81
N ILE A 7 -20.97 6.00 4.15
CA ILE A 7 -20.32 7.09 3.39
C ILE A 7 -19.44 7.93 4.30
N ARG A 8 -19.95 8.37 5.47
CA ARG A 8 -19.16 9.18 6.40
C ARG A 8 -17.92 8.45 6.91
N VAL A 9 -18.07 7.18 7.33
CA VAL A 9 -16.95 6.36 7.81
C VAL A 9 -15.94 6.13 6.67
N PHE A 10 -16.43 5.83 5.46
CA PHE A 10 -15.60 5.62 4.28
C PHE A 10 -14.78 6.86 3.90
N LEU A 11 -15.39 8.04 3.86
CA LEU A 11 -14.66 9.28 3.57
C LEU A 11 -13.57 9.56 4.62
N ARG A 12 -13.86 9.31 5.90
CA ARG A 12 -12.87 9.48 6.97
C ARG A 12 -11.76 8.44 6.94
N LEU A 13 -12.01 7.24 6.41
CA LEU A 13 -11.00 6.19 6.24
C LEU A 13 -9.85 6.60 5.30
N HIS A 14 -10.01 7.62 4.45
CA HIS A 14 -8.90 8.17 3.66
C HIS A 14 -7.84 8.84 4.53
N ALA A 15 -8.21 9.31 5.73
CA ALA A 15 -7.29 9.87 6.72
C ALA A 15 -6.71 8.80 7.66
N VAL A 16 -6.82 7.50 7.37
CA VAL A 16 -6.36 6.44 8.30
C VAL A 16 -4.83 6.49 8.55
N GLN A 17 -4.06 6.97 7.58
CA GLN A 17 -2.61 7.18 7.72
C GLN A 17 -2.25 8.57 8.27
N PHE A 18 -3.24 9.45 8.48
CA PHE A 18 -2.96 10.78 9.00
C PHE A 18 -2.56 10.67 10.47
N LEU A 19 -1.59 11.50 10.88
CA LEU A 19 -1.05 11.51 12.25
C LEU A 19 -0.46 10.15 12.67
N TRP A 20 0.16 9.45 11.71
CA TRP A 20 0.92 8.23 12.00
C TRP A 20 2.03 8.53 13.02
N ASN A 21 2.10 7.74 14.09
CA ASN A 21 3.02 7.97 15.19
C ASN A 21 3.56 6.66 15.77
N PHE A 22 4.77 6.66 16.31
CA PHE A 22 5.40 5.43 16.82
C PHE A 22 4.66 4.78 18.00
N LYS A 23 3.84 5.54 18.76
CA LYS A 23 3.12 5.03 19.93
C LYS A 23 1.89 4.21 19.56
N GLY A 24 1.10 4.69 18.60
CA GLY A 24 -0.20 4.11 18.23
C GLY A 24 -0.34 3.72 16.77
N MET A 25 0.67 4.00 15.95
CA MET A 25 0.70 3.83 14.50
C MET A 25 -0.47 4.58 13.84
N GLN A 26 -1.51 3.86 13.40
CA GLN A 26 -2.68 4.39 12.69
C GLN A 26 -3.87 4.65 13.62
N ASN A 27 -3.69 4.57 14.94
CA ASN A 27 -4.77 4.67 15.92
C ASN A 27 -5.62 5.95 15.79
N VAL A 28 -5.00 7.11 15.55
CA VAL A 28 -5.71 8.40 15.44
C VAL A 28 -6.61 8.42 14.20
N GLY A 29 -6.08 8.00 13.05
CA GLY A 29 -6.86 7.88 11.82
C GLY A 29 -7.97 6.84 11.91
N PHE A 30 -7.70 5.70 12.57
CA PHE A 30 -8.72 4.68 12.85
C PHE A 30 -9.85 5.23 13.74
N TYR A 31 -9.48 5.90 14.83
CA TYR A 31 -10.41 6.53 15.75
C TYR A 31 -11.28 7.59 15.04
N TYR A 32 -10.66 8.47 14.25
CA TYR A 32 -11.37 9.47 13.47
C TYR A 32 -12.40 8.85 12.52
N ALA A 33 -12.02 7.75 11.86
CA ALA A 33 -12.88 7.02 10.94
C ALA A 33 -14.10 6.38 11.61
N ILE A 34 -13.92 5.73 12.76
CA ILE A 34 -15.01 5.01 13.45
C ILE A 34 -15.93 5.94 14.25
N LEU A 35 -15.47 7.14 14.64
CA LEU A 35 -16.18 8.06 15.52
C LEU A 35 -17.66 8.35 15.15
N PRO A 36 -18.05 8.53 13.87
CA PRO A 36 -19.46 8.72 13.52
C PRO A 36 -20.35 7.55 13.94
N ALA A 37 -19.84 6.32 13.81
CA ALA A 37 -20.56 5.13 14.22
C ALA A 37 -20.65 5.02 15.74
N LEU A 38 -19.56 5.30 16.47
CA LEU A 38 -19.59 5.31 17.94
C LEU A 38 -20.62 6.30 18.49
N ARG A 39 -20.67 7.52 17.94
CA ARG A 39 -21.64 8.55 18.34
C ARG A 39 -23.09 8.10 18.15
N ARG A 40 -23.37 7.29 17.13
CA ARG A 40 -24.70 6.71 16.92
C ARG A 40 -24.98 5.58 17.91
N ILE A 41 -24.05 4.64 18.05
CA ILE A 41 -24.21 3.44 18.89
C ILE A 41 -24.48 3.84 20.36
N TYR A 42 -23.77 4.88 20.84
CA TYR A 42 -23.87 5.40 22.20
C TYR A 42 -24.66 6.72 22.28
N ALA A 43 -25.60 6.95 21.38
CA ALA A 43 -26.46 8.14 21.44
C ALA A 43 -27.22 8.18 22.78
N GLY A 44 -27.11 9.29 23.51
CA GLY A 44 -27.70 9.45 24.84
C GLY A 44 -26.93 8.79 25.99
N ASP A 45 -25.77 8.16 25.72
CA ASP A 45 -24.93 7.50 26.72
C ASP A 45 -23.50 8.06 26.66
N SER A 46 -23.28 9.17 27.36
CA SER A 46 -22.00 9.88 27.37
C SER A 46 -20.87 9.04 27.96
N GLN A 47 -21.14 8.29 29.03
CA GLN A 47 -20.15 7.42 29.67
C GLN A 47 -19.78 6.24 28.76
N GLY A 48 -20.76 5.59 28.13
CA GLY A 48 -20.52 4.52 27.16
C GLY A 48 -19.73 5.00 25.94
N LEU A 49 -20.03 6.21 25.45
CA LEU A 49 -19.27 6.81 24.37
C LEU A 49 -17.81 7.04 24.77
N GLU A 50 -17.53 7.62 25.94
CA GLU A 50 -16.16 7.87 26.41
C GLU A 50 -15.36 6.55 26.48
N GLN A 51 -15.97 5.50 27.04
CA GLN A 51 -15.34 4.18 27.13
C GLN A 51 -15.03 3.60 25.75
N ALA A 52 -15.94 3.73 24.78
CA ALA A 52 -15.73 3.29 23.40
C ALA A 52 -14.61 4.06 22.70
N GLN A 53 -14.55 5.39 22.90
CA GLN A 53 -13.48 6.23 22.36
C GLN A 53 -12.11 5.80 22.90
N ARG A 54 -12.00 5.56 24.22
CA ARG A 54 -10.76 5.07 24.84
C ARG A 54 -10.32 3.71 24.28
N ARG A 55 -11.24 2.76 24.09
CA ARG A 55 -10.94 1.45 23.46
C ARG A 55 -10.36 1.58 22.05
N HIS A 56 -10.92 2.49 21.25
CA HIS A 56 -10.50 2.67 19.86
C HIS A 56 -9.26 3.54 19.66
N PHE A 57 -8.84 4.28 20.68
CA PHE A 57 -7.58 5.05 20.67
C PHE A 57 -6.32 4.20 20.95
N GLY A 58 -6.48 2.91 21.28
CA GLY A 58 -5.36 1.97 21.42
C GLY A 58 -4.65 1.66 20.10
N PHE A 59 -3.48 1.03 20.19
CA PHE A 59 -2.65 0.64 19.04
C PHE A 59 -3.46 0.02 17.89
N PHE A 60 -3.14 0.42 16.67
CA PHE A 60 -3.70 -0.18 15.45
C PHE A 60 -2.73 0.03 14.30
N ASN A 61 -2.34 -1.05 13.62
CA ASN A 61 -1.53 -0.95 12.41
C ASN A 61 -1.91 -2.07 11.44
N THR A 62 -2.35 -1.69 10.24
CA THR A 62 -2.59 -2.65 9.15
C THR A 62 -2.36 -1.99 7.80
N HIS A 63 -2.51 -2.73 6.71
CA HIS A 63 -2.43 -2.14 5.39
C HIS A 63 -3.60 -1.15 5.17
N PRO A 64 -3.36 0.11 4.73
CA PRO A 64 -4.40 1.14 4.66
C PRO A 64 -5.63 0.74 3.83
N TYR A 65 -5.45 -0.06 2.77
CA TYR A 65 -6.58 -0.50 1.93
C TYR A 65 -7.44 -1.59 2.60
N PHE A 66 -6.92 -2.25 3.64
CA PHE A 66 -7.65 -3.24 4.43
C PHE A 66 -8.09 -2.74 5.81
N ALA A 67 -7.61 -1.57 6.26
CA ALA A 67 -8.13 -0.91 7.45
C ALA A 67 -9.67 -0.77 7.49
N PRO A 68 -10.39 -0.51 6.38
CA PRO A 68 -11.85 -0.50 6.38
C PRO A 68 -12.50 -1.78 6.91
N ILE A 69 -11.88 -2.94 6.68
CA ILE A 69 -12.36 -4.23 7.19
C ILE A 69 -12.35 -4.22 8.72
N CYS A 70 -11.24 -3.81 9.32
CA CYS A 70 -11.10 -3.72 10.78
C CYS A 70 -12.10 -2.72 11.40
N VAL A 71 -12.35 -1.60 10.71
CA VAL A 71 -13.37 -0.64 11.14
C VAL A 71 -14.76 -1.26 11.07
N GLY A 72 -15.12 -1.97 9.99
CA GLY A 72 -16.40 -2.65 9.85
C GLY A 72 -16.66 -3.67 10.96
N VAL A 73 -15.66 -4.52 11.25
CA VAL A 73 -15.72 -5.48 12.36
C VAL A 73 -15.90 -4.75 13.69
N SER A 74 -15.14 -3.69 13.92
CA SER A 74 -15.20 -2.93 15.17
C SER A 74 -16.57 -2.28 15.40
N ILE A 75 -17.19 -1.72 14.35
CA ILE A 75 -18.55 -1.17 14.42
C ILE A 75 -19.54 -2.26 14.83
N LYS A 76 -19.44 -3.45 14.21
CA LYS A 76 -20.34 -4.57 14.52
C LYS A 76 -20.17 -5.05 15.97
N LEU A 77 -18.93 -5.16 16.45
CA LEU A 77 -18.66 -5.56 17.83
C LEU A 77 -19.15 -4.53 18.86
N GLU A 78 -19.05 -3.23 18.56
CA GLU A 78 -19.60 -2.18 19.42
C GLU A 78 -21.15 -2.20 19.44
N GLU A 79 -21.80 -2.48 18.31
CA GLU A 79 -23.26 -2.70 18.27
C GLU A 79 -23.69 -3.93 19.08
N ASP A 80 -22.96 -5.04 18.95
CA ASP A 80 -23.25 -6.26 19.70
C ASP A 80 -23.03 -6.05 21.20
N LEU A 81 -21.94 -5.39 21.60
CA LEU A 81 -21.69 -5.00 22.98
C LEU A 81 -22.83 -4.14 23.54
N ARG A 82 -23.31 -3.15 22.78
CA ARG A 82 -24.44 -2.30 23.18
C ARG A 82 -25.75 -3.08 23.33
N ALA A 83 -25.93 -4.14 22.55
CA ALA A 83 -27.06 -5.06 22.64
C ALA A 83 -26.90 -6.12 23.75
N GLY A 84 -25.89 -6.02 24.62
CA GLY A 84 -25.60 -6.98 25.67
C GLY A 84 -24.96 -8.30 25.17
N LYS A 85 -24.48 -8.32 23.92
CA LYS A 85 -23.87 -9.47 23.25
C LYS A 85 -22.37 -9.25 23.11
N GLY A 86 -21.61 -9.69 24.09
CA GLY A 86 -20.14 -9.70 24.02
C GLY A 86 -19.48 -9.01 25.20
N LYS A 87 -18.16 -8.84 25.08
CA LYS A 87 -17.30 -8.33 26.14
C LYS A 87 -16.43 -7.19 25.61
N PRO A 88 -16.33 -6.04 26.29
CA PRO A 88 -15.60 -4.88 25.79
C PRO A 88 -14.10 -5.16 25.58
N GLU A 89 -13.52 -6.09 26.34
CA GLU A 89 -12.12 -6.50 26.23
C GLU A 89 -11.82 -7.25 24.93
N MET A 90 -12.84 -7.86 24.30
CA MET A 90 -12.65 -8.63 23.07
C MET A 90 -12.47 -7.75 21.84
N ILE A 91 -12.97 -6.51 21.85
CA ILE A 91 -12.88 -5.57 20.72
C ILE A 91 -11.42 -5.28 20.35
N PRO A 92 -10.56 -4.78 21.27
CA PRO A 92 -9.16 -4.55 20.95
C PRO A 92 -8.40 -5.84 20.62
N VAL A 93 -8.73 -6.97 21.25
CA VAL A 93 -8.11 -8.27 20.97
C VAL A 93 -8.37 -8.71 19.53
N LEU A 94 -9.63 -8.69 19.09
CA LEU A 94 -10.02 -9.07 17.73
C LEU A 94 -9.46 -8.10 16.69
N LYS A 95 -9.52 -6.80 16.97
CA LYS A 95 -8.90 -5.75 16.13
C LYS A 95 -7.42 -6.04 15.90
N ASN A 96 -6.67 -6.30 16.96
CA ASN A 96 -5.23 -6.57 16.88
C ASN A 96 -4.93 -7.89 16.17
N ARG A 97 -5.67 -8.96 16.49
CA ARG A 97 -5.51 -10.28 15.85
C ARG A 97 -5.75 -10.24 14.34
N MET A 98 -6.68 -9.40 13.86
CA MET A 98 -6.93 -9.23 12.43
C MET A 98 -5.90 -8.33 11.74
N SER A 99 -5.42 -7.31 12.46
CA SER A 99 -4.58 -6.26 11.88
C SER A 99 -3.29 -6.81 11.25
N GLY A 100 -2.62 -7.76 11.92
CA GLY A 100 -1.36 -8.37 11.45
C GLY A 100 -1.52 -9.18 10.14
N PRO A 101 -2.40 -10.19 10.08
CA PRO A 101 -2.64 -10.95 8.85
C PRO A 101 -3.10 -10.08 7.68
N LEU A 102 -3.97 -9.08 7.93
CA LEU A 102 -4.39 -8.14 6.90
C LEU A 102 -3.23 -7.23 6.46
N ALA A 103 -2.34 -6.83 7.36
CA ALA A 103 -1.13 -6.08 7.00
C ALA A 103 -0.27 -6.88 6.04
N ALA A 104 0.11 -8.10 6.43
CA ALA A 104 0.97 -8.95 5.62
C ALA A 104 0.39 -9.24 4.23
N VAL A 105 -0.90 -9.56 4.13
CA VAL A 105 -1.55 -9.80 2.83
C VAL A 105 -1.63 -8.52 2.00
N GLY A 106 -1.94 -7.38 2.63
CA GLY A 106 -2.04 -6.10 1.96
C GLY A 106 -0.68 -5.62 1.45
N ASP A 107 0.36 -5.67 2.27
CA ASP A 107 1.73 -5.26 1.93
C ASP A 107 2.26 -6.11 0.76
N ALA A 108 2.16 -7.44 0.84
CA ALA A 108 2.61 -8.35 -0.21
C ALA A 108 1.86 -8.13 -1.54
N PHE A 109 0.56 -7.82 -1.49
CA PHE A 109 -0.24 -7.66 -2.69
C PHE A 109 -0.09 -6.26 -3.31
N PHE A 110 -0.29 -5.20 -2.53
CA PHE A 110 -0.33 -3.83 -3.06
C PHE A 110 1.05 -3.21 -3.17
N TRP A 111 1.86 -3.27 -2.12
CA TRP A 111 3.17 -2.63 -2.08
C TRP A 111 4.26 -3.43 -2.77
N GLU A 112 4.28 -4.74 -2.61
CA GLU A 112 5.34 -5.57 -3.20
C GLU A 112 5.00 -6.04 -4.61
N THR A 113 3.71 -6.18 -4.95
CA THR A 113 3.30 -6.76 -6.24
C THR A 113 2.65 -5.73 -7.16
N VAL A 114 1.44 -5.25 -6.87
CA VAL A 114 0.65 -4.45 -7.82
C VAL A 114 1.33 -3.13 -8.16
N ARG A 115 1.76 -2.36 -7.15
CA ARG A 115 2.33 -1.02 -7.36
C ARG A 115 3.66 -1.07 -8.15
N PRO A 116 4.62 -1.95 -7.83
CA PRO A 116 5.82 -2.11 -8.66
C PRO A 116 5.51 -2.61 -10.07
N THR A 117 4.59 -3.56 -10.24
CA THR A 117 4.18 -4.05 -11.57
C THR A 117 3.58 -2.94 -12.44
N VAL A 118 2.69 -2.12 -11.88
CA VAL A 118 2.11 -0.96 -12.60
C VAL A 118 3.18 0.09 -12.92
N GLY A 119 4.11 0.33 -11.99
CA GLY A 119 5.24 1.24 -12.23
C GLY A 119 6.18 0.74 -13.33
N ALA A 120 6.52 -0.56 -13.34
CA ALA A 120 7.33 -1.18 -14.38
C ALA A 120 6.63 -1.15 -15.75
N LEU A 121 5.32 -1.41 -15.77
CA LEU A 121 4.50 -1.26 -16.98
C LEU A 121 4.55 0.18 -17.50
N ALA A 122 4.33 1.16 -16.62
CA ALA A 122 4.38 2.58 -16.98
C ALA A 122 5.74 2.97 -17.58
N ALA A 123 6.83 2.61 -16.89
CA ALA A 123 8.19 2.91 -17.34
C ALA A 123 8.47 2.27 -18.70
N LEU A 124 8.17 0.97 -18.85
CA LEU A 124 8.38 0.24 -20.11
C LEU A 124 7.53 0.81 -21.25
N SER A 125 6.27 1.17 -20.99
CA SER A 125 5.38 1.73 -22.02
C SER A 125 5.80 3.12 -22.48
N VAL A 126 6.18 4.02 -21.56
CA VAL A 126 6.72 5.34 -21.93
C VAL A 126 7.97 5.17 -22.77
N TYR A 127 8.84 4.26 -22.34
CA TYR A 127 10.12 3.98 -22.97
C TYR A 127 9.95 3.35 -24.37
N ALA A 128 9.16 2.27 -24.50
CA ALA A 128 9.03 1.49 -25.74
C ALA A 128 8.20 2.18 -26.83
N LEU A 129 7.27 3.07 -26.44
CA LEU A 129 6.37 3.74 -27.39
C LEU A 129 6.85 5.13 -27.81
N GLY A 130 7.98 5.62 -27.27
CA GLY A 130 8.52 6.95 -27.62
C GLY A 130 7.51 8.09 -27.39
N LEU A 131 6.73 8.01 -26.32
CA LEU A 131 5.58 8.90 -26.11
C LEU A 131 6.01 10.35 -25.90
N SER A 132 5.30 11.28 -26.55
CA SER A 132 5.40 12.70 -26.21
C SER A 132 4.98 12.97 -24.75
N SER A 133 5.38 14.10 -24.18
CA SER A 133 5.06 14.46 -22.79
C SER A 133 3.55 14.40 -22.50
N ALA A 134 2.72 14.89 -23.43
CA ALA A 134 1.27 14.84 -23.30
C ALA A 134 0.72 13.39 -23.32
N SER A 135 1.24 12.53 -24.19
CA SER A 135 0.85 11.12 -24.25
C SER A 135 1.33 10.34 -23.02
N THR A 136 2.51 10.65 -22.50
CA THR A 136 3.03 10.10 -21.25
C THR A 136 2.13 10.46 -20.06
N ILE A 137 1.74 11.72 -19.91
CA ILE A 137 0.83 12.14 -18.84
C ILE A 137 -0.51 11.40 -18.93
N ARG A 138 -1.09 11.28 -20.14
CA ARG A 138 -2.34 10.53 -20.35
C ARG A 138 -2.21 9.06 -19.95
N LEU A 139 -1.12 8.41 -20.33
CA LEU A 139 -0.85 7.02 -19.95
C LEU A 139 -0.71 6.87 -18.43
N LEU A 140 0.05 7.75 -17.77
CA LEU A 140 0.24 7.70 -16.32
C LEU A 140 -1.08 7.93 -15.57
N LEU A 141 -1.92 8.87 -16.02
CA LEU A 141 -3.25 9.08 -15.47
C LEU A 141 -4.15 7.85 -15.65
N LEU A 142 -4.13 7.23 -16.83
CA LEU A 142 -4.88 6.00 -17.08
C LEU A 142 -4.45 4.87 -16.13
N LEU A 143 -3.15 4.61 -16.02
CA LEU A 143 -2.62 3.58 -15.12
C LEU A 143 -2.93 3.88 -13.65
N TRP A 144 -2.88 5.15 -13.25
CA TRP A 144 -3.28 5.58 -11.91
C TRP A 144 -4.77 5.33 -11.65
N ILE A 145 -5.66 5.66 -12.59
CA ILE A 145 -7.10 5.37 -12.48
C ILE A 145 -7.34 3.86 -12.37
N LEU A 146 -6.69 3.06 -13.21
CA LEU A 146 -6.80 1.60 -13.19
C LEU A 146 -6.28 0.98 -11.89
N TYR A 147 -5.34 1.64 -11.21
CA TYR A 147 -4.87 1.25 -9.89
C TYR A 147 -5.83 1.69 -8.78
N VAL A 148 -6.31 2.94 -8.79
CA VAL A 148 -7.10 3.53 -7.71
C VAL A 148 -8.53 2.98 -7.68
N LEU A 149 -9.21 2.82 -8.82
CA LEU A 149 -10.62 2.40 -8.82
C LEU A 149 -10.85 1.04 -8.15
N PRO A 150 -10.06 -0.02 -8.43
CA PRO A 150 -10.21 -1.30 -7.73
C PRO A 150 -9.87 -1.21 -6.24
N VAL A 151 -8.90 -0.36 -5.88
CA VAL A 151 -8.52 -0.12 -4.48
C VAL A 151 -9.66 0.55 -3.71
N GLU A 152 -10.30 1.56 -4.28
CA GLU A 152 -11.42 2.24 -3.63
C GLU A 152 -12.66 1.36 -3.56
N TRP A 153 -12.94 0.58 -4.60
CA TRP A 153 -13.97 -0.45 -4.54
C TRP A 153 -13.71 -1.45 -3.40
N LEU A 154 -12.46 -1.91 -3.26
CA LEU A 154 -12.06 -2.82 -2.19
C LEU A 154 -12.20 -2.19 -0.80
N ARG A 155 -11.84 -0.92 -0.64
CA ARG A 155 -12.00 -0.19 0.63
C ARG A 155 -13.49 -0.08 0.99
N TRP A 156 -14.34 0.27 0.02
CA TRP A 156 -15.78 0.40 0.19
C TRP A 156 -16.45 -0.94 0.53
N GLN A 157 -16.08 -2.01 -0.17
CA GLN A 157 -16.61 -3.34 0.06
C GLN A 157 -16.04 -3.96 1.32
N GLY A 158 -14.75 -3.74 1.61
CA GLY A 158 -14.08 -4.22 2.80
C GLY A 158 -14.74 -3.75 4.09
N LEU A 159 -15.20 -2.50 4.12
CA LEU A 159 -16.00 -1.99 5.24
C LEU A 159 -17.28 -2.81 5.46
N SER A 160 -18.01 -3.13 4.38
CA SER A 160 -19.20 -3.98 4.46
C SER A 160 -18.87 -5.44 4.79
N TRP A 161 -17.80 -6.00 4.23
CA TRP A 161 -17.40 -7.38 4.50
C TRP A 161 -17.02 -7.57 5.96
N GLY A 162 -16.25 -6.64 6.54
CA GLY A 162 -15.92 -6.65 7.95
C GLY A 162 -17.18 -6.52 8.82
N TYR A 163 -18.09 -5.62 8.47
CA TYR A 163 -19.35 -5.44 9.21
C TYR A 163 -20.25 -6.69 9.19
N LEU A 164 -20.33 -7.39 8.06
CA LEU A 164 -21.22 -8.54 7.88
C LEU A 164 -20.62 -9.87 8.34
N HIS A 165 -19.32 -10.11 8.11
CA HIS A 165 -18.69 -11.41 8.30
C HIS A 165 -17.76 -11.46 9.52
N GLY A 166 -17.55 -10.34 10.22
CA GLY A 166 -16.70 -10.29 11.40
C GLY A 166 -15.28 -10.80 11.11
N PHE A 167 -14.80 -11.72 11.96
CA PHE A 167 -13.45 -12.28 11.89
C PHE A 167 -13.25 -13.24 10.70
N ASP A 168 -14.32 -13.85 10.17
CA ASP A 168 -14.23 -14.78 9.04
C ASP A 168 -13.90 -14.10 7.70
N VAL A 169 -13.87 -12.76 7.66
CA VAL A 169 -13.45 -12.00 6.47
C VAL A 169 -12.04 -12.39 5.97
N VAL A 170 -11.15 -12.84 6.87
CA VAL A 170 -9.82 -13.33 6.47
C VAL A 170 -9.93 -14.61 5.63
N LYS A 171 -10.88 -15.49 5.94
CA LYS A 171 -11.17 -16.69 5.13
C LYS A 171 -11.78 -16.30 3.79
N VAL A 172 -12.74 -15.37 3.79
CA VAL A 172 -13.36 -14.83 2.56
C VAL A 172 -12.30 -14.25 1.60
N LEU A 173 -11.32 -13.51 2.12
CA LEU A 173 -10.21 -12.99 1.31
C LEU A 173 -9.33 -14.11 0.73
N LYS A 174 -9.07 -15.18 1.50
CA LYS A 174 -8.29 -16.34 1.04
C LYS A 174 -9.03 -17.12 -0.05
N GLU A 175 -10.31 -17.42 0.15
CA GLU A 175 -11.15 -18.23 -0.75
C GLU A 175 -11.36 -17.57 -2.11
N ARG A 176 -11.34 -16.25 -2.19
CA ARG A 176 -11.45 -15.49 -3.46
C ARG A 176 -10.21 -15.62 -4.36
N GLY A 177 -9.26 -16.49 -4.07
CA GLY A 177 -8.11 -16.77 -4.96
C GLY A 177 -7.13 -15.61 -5.07
N PHE A 178 -7.04 -14.75 -4.04
CA PHE A 178 -6.15 -13.59 -3.99
C PHE A 178 -4.68 -14.00 -4.19
N GLN A 179 -4.28 -15.12 -3.57
CA GLN A 179 -2.93 -15.70 -3.68
C GLN A 179 -2.56 -16.09 -5.13
N LYS A 180 -3.49 -16.74 -5.86
CA LYS A 180 -3.26 -17.14 -7.26
C LYS A 180 -3.09 -15.92 -8.17
N ARG A 181 -3.90 -14.88 -7.96
CA ARG A 181 -3.81 -13.61 -8.68
C ARG A 181 -2.52 -12.86 -8.36
N MET A 182 -2.14 -12.80 -7.09
CA MET A 182 -0.88 -12.22 -6.63
C MET A 182 0.33 -12.89 -7.29
N LYS A 183 0.37 -14.23 -7.33
CA LYS A 183 1.47 -14.97 -7.97
C LYS A 183 1.61 -14.61 -9.46
N ARG A 184 0.50 -14.55 -10.20
CA ARG A 184 0.49 -14.16 -11.62
C ARG A 184 0.98 -12.73 -11.82
N LEU A 185 0.48 -11.79 -11.03
CA LEU A 185 0.88 -10.38 -11.10
C LEU A 185 2.36 -10.18 -10.73
N ARG A 186 2.88 -10.98 -9.79
CA ARG A 186 4.29 -10.95 -9.41
C ARG A 186 5.18 -11.46 -10.54
N THR A 187 4.80 -12.57 -11.19
CA THR A 187 5.51 -13.08 -12.36
C THR A 187 5.52 -12.06 -13.51
N LEU A 188 4.37 -11.44 -13.79
CA LEU A 188 4.27 -10.37 -14.78
C LEU A 188 5.15 -9.16 -14.41
N GLY A 189 5.13 -8.74 -13.15
CA GLY A 189 5.97 -7.65 -12.65
C GLY A 189 7.46 -7.89 -12.83
N MET A 190 7.93 -9.10 -12.48
CA MET A 190 9.33 -9.49 -12.70
C MET A 190 9.70 -9.47 -14.19
N PHE A 191 8.81 -9.93 -15.06
CA PHE A 191 9.03 -9.88 -16.51
C PHE A 191 9.14 -8.44 -17.02
N LEU A 192 8.21 -7.57 -16.63
CA LEU A 192 8.22 -6.15 -17.01
C LEU A 192 9.47 -5.43 -16.49
N LEU A 193 9.88 -5.69 -15.25
CA LEU A 193 11.09 -5.13 -14.67
C LEU A 193 12.36 -5.59 -15.40
N GLY A 194 12.39 -6.85 -15.84
CA GLY A 194 13.44 -7.36 -16.73
C GLY A 194 13.47 -6.59 -18.04
N GLY A 195 12.31 -6.34 -18.66
CA GLY A 195 12.19 -5.50 -19.85
C GLY A 195 12.71 -4.07 -19.66
N VAL A 196 12.35 -3.43 -18.54
CA VAL A 196 12.88 -2.09 -18.18
C VAL A 196 14.40 -2.13 -18.01
N THR A 197 14.94 -3.19 -17.39
CA THR A 197 16.39 -3.34 -17.18
C THR A 197 17.14 -3.51 -18.50
N VAL A 198 16.62 -4.35 -19.40
CA VAL A 198 17.17 -4.50 -20.76
C VAL A 198 17.12 -3.17 -21.50
N GLY A 199 15.99 -2.45 -21.38
CA GLY A 199 15.86 -1.14 -22.01
C GLY A 199 16.87 -0.12 -21.50
N PHE A 200 17.11 -0.08 -20.19
CA PHE A 200 18.15 0.73 -19.58
C PHE A 200 19.55 0.41 -20.11
N VAL A 201 19.88 -0.88 -20.29
CA VAL A 201 21.20 -1.30 -20.79
C VAL A 201 21.39 -0.93 -22.25
N MET A 202 20.43 -1.30 -23.10
CA MET A 202 20.64 -1.38 -24.54
C MET A 202 20.33 -0.10 -25.32
N LEU A 203 19.38 0.73 -24.86
CA LEU A 203 18.71 1.59 -25.82
C LEU A 203 19.19 3.04 -25.90
N TYR A 204 20.13 3.44 -25.06
CA TYR A 204 20.69 4.79 -25.10
C TYR A 204 21.93 4.93 -25.99
N ASP A 205 22.55 3.82 -26.40
CA ASP A 205 23.81 3.85 -27.17
C ASP A 205 24.08 2.51 -27.82
N ASP A 206 24.53 2.45 -29.08
CA ASP A 206 24.82 1.18 -29.79
C ASP A 206 26.21 0.59 -29.46
N ARG A 207 27.02 1.29 -28.66
CA ARG A 207 28.37 0.82 -28.29
C ARG A 207 28.28 -0.32 -27.27
N ILE A 208 28.70 -1.51 -27.69
CA ILE A 208 28.81 -2.72 -26.86
C ILE A 208 29.52 -2.45 -25.53
N PHE A 209 30.58 -1.64 -25.54
CA PHE A 209 31.30 -1.25 -24.32
C PHE A 209 30.38 -0.61 -23.27
N LEU A 210 29.50 0.31 -23.68
CA LEU A 210 28.58 0.98 -22.77
C LEU A 210 27.47 0.04 -22.28
N TRP A 211 27.06 -0.94 -23.08
CA TRP A 211 26.17 -2.00 -22.62
C TRP A 211 26.81 -2.82 -21.51
N CYS A 212 28.07 -3.24 -21.68
CA CYS A 212 28.82 -3.98 -20.66
C CYS A 212 28.92 -3.17 -19.36
N CYS A 213 29.23 -1.88 -19.44
CA CYS A 213 29.29 -0.99 -18.27
C CYS A 213 27.93 -0.89 -17.55
N ARG A 214 26.84 -0.64 -18.28
CA ARG A 214 25.48 -0.52 -17.70
C ARG A 214 25.00 -1.84 -17.10
N ALA A 215 25.25 -2.96 -17.77
CA ALA A 215 24.95 -4.29 -17.26
C ALA A 215 25.74 -4.60 -15.98
N GLY A 216 27.03 -4.22 -15.94
CA GLY A 216 27.86 -4.31 -14.74
C GLY A 216 27.31 -3.52 -13.56
N ILE A 217 26.87 -2.27 -13.80
CA ILE A 217 26.23 -1.44 -12.77
C ILE A 217 24.94 -2.09 -12.26
N ALA A 218 24.05 -2.53 -13.17
CA ALA A 218 22.81 -3.20 -12.79
C ALA A 218 23.07 -4.48 -11.96
N GLY A 219 24.05 -5.30 -12.39
CA GLY A 219 24.48 -6.49 -11.65
C GLY A 219 25.04 -6.16 -10.27
N LEU A 220 25.87 -5.12 -10.14
CA LEU A 220 26.39 -4.66 -8.86
C LEU A 220 25.26 -4.23 -7.91
N LEU A 221 24.28 -3.46 -8.38
CA LEU A 221 23.14 -3.02 -7.55
C LEU A 221 22.30 -4.22 -7.07
N VAL A 222 22.10 -5.21 -7.93
CA VAL A 222 21.45 -6.47 -7.53
C VAL A 222 22.27 -7.18 -6.46
N LEU A 223 23.58 -7.32 -6.63
CA LEU A 223 24.47 -7.95 -5.65
C LEU A 223 24.46 -7.22 -4.30
N LEU A 224 24.53 -5.89 -4.30
CA LEU A 224 24.45 -5.06 -3.09
C LEU A 224 23.10 -5.26 -2.38
N THR A 225 22.01 -5.35 -3.14
CA THR A 225 20.68 -5.63 -2.59
C THR A 225 20.60 -7.02 -1.98
N LEU A 226 21.17 -8.04 -2.64
CA LEU A 226 21.27 -9.41 -2.09
C LEU A 226 22.12 -9.46 -0.82
N ARG A 227 23.12 -8.58 -0.70
CA ARG A 227 23.93 -8.38 0.51
C ARG A 227 23.25 -7.50 1.57
N LYS A 228 21.97 -7.16 1.40
CA LYS A 228 21.17 -6.32 2.31
C LYS A 228 21.72 -4.90 2.51
N VAL A 229 22.50 -4.39 1.56
CA VAL A 229 22.90 -2.98 1.54
C VAL A 229 21.65 -2.14 1.25
N SER A 230 21.40 -1.11 2.05
CA SER A 230 20.17 -0.33 1.92
C SER A 230 20.09 0.37 0.55
N PRO A 231 18.91 0.41 -0.10
CA PRO A 231 18.73 1.12 -1.37
C PRO A 231 19.15 2.60 -1.29
N THR A 232 18.95 3.24 -0.14
CA THR A 232 19.38 4.61 0.12
C THR A 232 20.90 4.75 0.05
N PHE A 233 21.64 3.82 0.64
CA PHE A 233 23.10 3.83 0.59
C PHE A 233 23.61 3.56 -0.83
N GLN A 234 22.99 2.60 -1.53
CA GLN A 234 23.30 2.34 -2.94
C GLN A 234 23.09 3.61 -3.81
N LEU A 235 21.99 4.34 -3.58
CA LEU A 235 21.71 5.61 -4.27
C LEU A 235 22.79 6.66 -3.99
N TYR A 236 23.24 6.82 -2.75
CA TYR A 236 24.31 7.77 -2.43
C TYR A 236 25.63 7.41 -3.12
N ILE A 237 26.00 6.12 -3.17
CA ILE A 237 27.19 5.67 -3.91
C ILE A 237 27.05 6.02 -5.39
N LEU A 238 25.90 5.72 -6.01
CA LEU A 238 25.66 6.03 -7.42
C LEU A 238 25.79 7.52 -7.72
N ILE A 239 25.23 8.38 -6.87
CA ILE A 239 25.33 9.84 -7.02
C ILE A 239 26.80 10.28 -6.91
N LEU A 240 27.54 9.80 -5.91
CA LEU A 240 28.95 10.14 -5.72
C LEU A 240 29.81 9.70 -6.91
N VAL A 241 29.62 8.47 -7.40
CA VAL A 241 30.33 7.96 -8.57
C VAL A 241 30.00 8.79 -9.81
N ALA A 242 28.72 9.13 -10.03
CA ALA A 242 28.30 9.95 -11.16
C ALA A 242 28.94 11.35 -11.12
N LEU A 243 28.99 11.99 -9.94
CA LEU A 243 29.65 13.28 -9.76
C LEU A 243 31.15 13.22 -10.03
N LEU A 244 31.83 12.18 -9.52
CA LEU A 244 33.27 11.98 -9.75
C LEU A 244 33.58 11.75 -11.24
N VAL A 245 32.80 10.89 -11.91
CA VAL A 245 32.96 10.64 -13.35
C VAL A 245 32.74 11.92 -14.15
N SER A 246 31.71 12.70 -13.83
CA SER A 246 31.46 13.98 -14.49
C SER A 246 32.61 14.96 -14.28
N TYR A 247 33.11 15.11 -13.04
CA TYR A 247 34.21 16.02 -12.72
C TYR A 247 35.49 15.64 -13.47
N LEU A 248 35.84 14.35 -13.48
CA LEU A 248 37.01 13.85 -14.21
C LEU A 248 36.84 14.00 -15.73
N GLY A 249 35.62 13.80 -16.26
CA GLY A 249 35.30 14.01 -17.67
C GLY A 249 35.52 15.47 -18.10
N THR A 250 35.07 16.43 -17.28
CA THR A 250 35.30 17.86 -17.52
C THR A 250 36.79 18.21 -17.43
N MET A 251 37.51 17.67 -16.46
CA MET A 251 38.97 17.89 -16.33
C MET A 251 39.78 17.30 -17.50
N ALA A 252 39.29 16.22 -18.11
CA ALA A 252 39.89 15.58 -19.28
C ALA A 252 39.46 16.19 -20.63
N GLY A 253 38.57 17.19 -20.64
CA GLY A 253 38.03 17.80 -21.86
C GLY A 253 37.14 16.87 -22.69
N LEU A 254 36.58 15.82 -22.07
CA LEU A 254 35.74 14.81 -22.73
C LEU A 254 34.23 15.09 -22.61
N VAL A 255 33.85 16.03 -21.74
CA VAL A 255 32.48 16.49 -21.44
C VAL A 255 32.52 18.00 -21.23
#